data_AF-A0A1Q6F1H5-F1
#
_entry.id   AF-A0A1Q6F1H5-F1
#
_cell.length_a   1.000
_cell.length_b   1.000
_cell.length_c   1.000
_cell.angle_alpha   90.00
_cell.angle_beta   90.00
_cell.angle_gamma   90.00
#
_symmetry.space_group_name_H-M   'P 1'
#
loop_
_entity.id
_entity.type
_entity.pdbx_description
1 polymer ?
#
loop_
_entity_poly.entity_id
_entity_poly.type
_entity_poly.pdbx_seq_one_letter_code
_entity_poly.pdbx_strand_id
1 'polypeptide(L)'
;MDETLLSINLNAFILRYFKDVSSMLADIGRRSRGGTMARLGTILVDLNANRRSGTDNRTNLEFYQEEVERRCGIRLSDPLIYEAFTYYDREVLPYKNDDVINAHAMPGAHAALQAVQDAGLRCALFTNPSFPQGAIECRMGWGDLADAPFELVTHMGNTTRCKPDATYYLEQLQVMGLEPHEVLMVGNDPKRDFPSPDCGIQGRLRPRL
;
A
#
# COMPACT_ATOMS: atom_id res chain seq x y z
N MET A 1 3.48 -1.88 -7.77
CA MET A 1 2.98 -3.27 -7.58
C MET A 1 1.87 -3.54 -8.58
N ASP A 2 0.68 -2.95 -8.36
CA ASP A 2 -0.48 -3.11 -9.22
C ASP A 2 -0.17 -2.65 -10.65
N GLU A 3 -0.59 -3.41 -11.66
CA GLU A 3 -0.33 -3.21 -13.10
C GLU A 3 1.14 -3.16 -13.52
N THR A 4 2.07 -3.41 -12.59
CA THR A 4 3.52 -3.54 -12.84
C THR A 4 4.00 -4.98 -12.65
N LEU A 5 3.76 -5.56 -11.47
CA LEU A 5 4.11 -6.94 -11.12
C LEU A 5 2.87 -7.81 -10.83
N LEU A 6 1.75 -7.18 -10.48
CA LEU A 6 0.47 -7.83 -10.20
C LEU A 6 -0.56 -7.33 -11.21
N SER A 7 -1.24 -8.24 -11.92
CA SER A 7 -2.47 -7.89 -12.65
C SER A 7 -3.63 -7.95 -11.68
N ILE A 8 -4.41 -6.87 -11.56
CA ILE A 8 -5.52 -6.79 -10.61
C ILE A 8 -6.54 -5.74 -11.02
N ASN A 9 -7.82 -6.04 -10.82
CA ASN A 9 -8.85 -5.00 -10.80
C ASN A 9 -8.77 -4.21 -9.47
N LEU A 10 -7.87 -3.24 -9.42
CA LEU A 10 -7.58 -2.49 -8.20
C LEU A 10 -8.82 -1.78 -7.63
N ASN A 11 -9.72 -1.28 -8.48
CA ASN A 11 -10.96 -0.63 -8.03
C ASN A 11 -11.90 -1.60 -7.34
N ALA A 12 -12.07 -2.82 -7.88
CA ALA A 12 -12.86 -3.86 -7.25
C ALA A 12 -12.26 -4.28 -5.90
N PHE A 13 -10.93 -4.45 -5.84
CA PHE A 13 -10.23 -4.75 -4.60
C PHE A 13 -10.45 -3.64 -3.55
N ILE A 14 -10.22 -2.38 -3.90
CA ILE A 14 -10.42 -1.24 -3.00
C ILE A 14 -11.86 -1.23 -2.48
N LEU A 15 -12.85 -1.40 -3.35
CA LEU A 15 -14.26 -1.37 -2.96
C LEU A 15 -14.61 -2.53 -2.02
N ARG A 16 -14.13 -3.75 -2.29
CA ARG A 16 -14.32 -4.92 -1.43
C ARG A 16 -13.66 -4.71 -0.06
N TYR A 17 -12.36 -4.42 -0.06
CA TYR A 17 -11.57 -4.23 1.15
C TYR A 17 -12.14 -3.12 2.03
N PHE A 18 -12.47 -1.97 1.42
CA PHE A 18 -13.02 -0.83 2.13
C PHE A 18 -14.41 -1.12 2.72
N LYS A 19 -15.28 -1.84 1.99
CA LYS A 19 -16.58 -2.27 2.50
C LYS A 19 -16.42 -3.16 3.73
N ASP A 20 -15.49 -4.11 3.70
CA ASP A 20 -15.30 -5.07 4.78
C ASP A 20 -14.71 -4.37 6.02
N VAL A 21 -13.64 -3.58 5.85
CA VAL A 21 -13.02 -2.81 6.94
C VAL A 21 -14.01 -1.82 7.57
N SER A 22 -14.78 -1.10 6.77
CA SER A 22 -15.79 -0.16 7.30
C SER A 22 -16.94 -0.86 8.02
N SER A 23 -17.32 -2.06 7.58
CA SER A 23 -18.33 -2.88 8.26
C SER A 23 -17.82 -3.41 9.60
N MET A 24 -16.59 -3.93 9.63
CA MET A 24 -15.94 -4.37 10.88
C MET A 24 -15.85 -3.23 11.89
N LEU A 25 -15.40 -2.05 11.46
CA LEU A 25 -15.34 -0.87 12.32
C LEU A 25 -16.72 -0.44 12.81
N ALA A 26 -17.74 -0.45 11.95
CA ALA A 26 -19.10 -0.10 12.35
C ALA A 26 -19.65 -1.06 13.40
N ASP A 27 -19.43 -2.36 13.21
CA ASP A 27 -19.92 -3.40 14.11
C ASP A 27 -19.19 -3.34 15.47
N ILE A 28 -17.85 -3.18 15.47
CA ILE A 28 -17.03 -2.98 16.69
C ILE A 28 -17.47 -1.72 17.45
N GLY A 29 -17.59 -0.60 16.75
CA GLY A 29 -17.96 0.69 17.35
C GLY A 29 -19.45 0.84 17.66
N ARG A 30 -20.28 -0.16 17.33
CA ARG A 30 -21.76 -0.09 17.39
C ARG A 30 -22.30 1.18 16.73
N ARG A 31 -21.77 1.50 15.53
CA ARG A 31 -22.10 2.70 14.75
C ARG A 31 -22.86 2.33 13.48
N SER A 32 -23.48 3.33 12.85
CA SER A 32 -24.06 3.18 11.51
C SER A 32 -22.99 2.84 10.47
N ARG A 33 -23.20 1.78 9.69
CA ARG A 33 -22.32 1.37 8.59
C ARG A 33 -22.07 2.50 7.58
N GLY A 34 -23.14 3.17 7.13
CA GLY A 34 -23.01 4.28 6.18
C GLY A 34 -22.23 5.46 6.76
N GLY A 35 -22.46 5.80 8.03
CA GLY A 35 -21.73 6.87 8.71
C GLY A 35 -20.24 6.55 8.91
N THR A 36 -19.92 5.31 9.30
CA THR A 36 -18.53 4.85 9.43
C THR A 36 -17.82 4.83 8.08
N MET A 37 -18.48 4.30 7.04
CA MET A 37 -17.96 4.28 5.67
C MET A 37 -17.64 5.70 5.17
N ALA A 38 -18.55 6.66 5.35
CA ALA A 38 -18.31 8.04 4.93
C ALA A 38 -17.08 8.66 5.64
N ARG A 39 -16.98 8.48 6.97
CA ARG A 39 -15.84 9.02 7.74
C ARG A 39 -14.52 8.40 7.32
N LEU A 40 -14.47 7.07 7.18
CA LEU A 40 -13.27 6.38 6.70
C LEU A 40 -12.87 6.83 5.29
N GLY A 41 -13.85 7.08 4.41
CA GLY A 41 -13.59 7.61 3.08
C GLY A 41 -12.85 8.95 3.16
N THR A 42 -13.30 9.87 4.01
CA THR A 42 -12.61 11.15 4.22
C THR A 42 -11.21 10.99 4.80
N ILE A 43 -11.00 10.03 5.72
CA ILE A 43 -9.67 9.76 6.31
C ILE A 43 -8.71 9.26 5.23
N LEU A 44 -9.14 8.31 4.39
CA LEU A 44 -8.29 7.78 3.32
C LEU A 44 -8.00 8.82 2.24
N VAL A 45 -8.94 9.71 1.94
CA VAL A 45 -8.70 10.86 1.06
C VAL A 45 -7.64 11.78 1.65
N ASP A 46 -7.75 12.13 2.93
CA ASP A 46 -6.78 13.00 3.60
C ASP A 46 -5.39 12.33 3.69
N LEU A 47 -5.34 11.03 3.99
CA LEU A 47 -4.11 10.21 4.03
C LEU A 47 -3.40 10.23 2.66
N ASN A 48 -4.12 9.85 1.59
CA ASN A 48 -3.54 9.75 0.24
C ASN A 48 -3.15 11.12 -0.33
N ALA A 49 -3.85 12.18 0.06
CA ALA A 49 -3.52 13.54 -0.32
C ALA A 49 -2.43 14.17 0.58
N ASN A 50 -1.84 13.40 1.50
CA ASN A 50 -0.87 13.88 2.50
C ASN A 50 -1.34 15.15 3.23
N ARG A 51 -2.64 15.26 3.55
CA ARG A 51 -3.23 16.43 4.23
C ARG A 51 -2.89 16.44 5.71
N ARG A 52 -1.63 16.80 6.00
CA ARG A 52 -1.05 16.94 7.34
C ARG A 52 0.07 17.98 7.31
N SER A 53 0.60 18.35 8.48
CA SER A 53 1.75 19.27 8.55
C SER A 53 2.97 18.68 7.85
N GLY A 54 3.81 19.51 7.22
CA GLY A 54 5.09 19.06 6.66
C GLY A 54 6.04 18.51 7.74
N THR A 55 5.90 18.94 8.99
CA THR A 55 6.68 18.49 10.16
C THR A 55 6.07 17.27 10.86
N ASP A 56 4.97 16.73 10.33
CA ASP A 56 4.34 15.53 10.87
C ASP A 56 5.15 14.29 10.47
N ASN A 57 5.75 13.64 11.47
CA ASN A 57 6.57 12.45 11.29
C ASN A 57 5.85 11.16 11.66
N ARG A 58 4.53 11.21 11.92
CA ARG A 58 3.73 10.00 12.12
C ARG A 58 3.77 9.14 10.86
N THR A 59 3.85 7.84 11.05
CA THR A 59 3.58 6.87 10.00
C THR A 59 2.16 7.03 9.46
N ASN A 60 1.92 6.55 8.25
CA ASN A 60 0.59 6.50 7.66
C ASN A 60 -0.38 5.67 8.50
N LEU A 61 0.11 4.64 9.20
CA LEU A 61 -0.65 3.85 10.16
C LEU A 61 -1.07 4.68 11.37
N GLU A 62 -0.14 5.38 12.01
CA GLU A 62 -0.43 6.22 13.18
C GLU A 62 -1.40 7.34 12.83
N PHE A 63 -1.18 8.03 11.70
CA PHE A 63 -2.13 9.04 11.19
C PHE A 63 -3.53 8.43 11.00
N TYR A 64 -3.61 7.26 10.36
CA TYR A 64 -4.88 6.58 10.12
C TYR A 64 -5.57 6.18 11.43
N GLN A 65 -4.83 5.60 12.38
CA GLN A 65 -5.34 5.19 13.69
C GLN A 65 -5.87 6.38 14.49
N GLU A 66 -5.11 7.48 14.57
CA GLU A 66 -5.53 8.68 15.28
C GLU A 66 -6.79 9.31 14.65
N GLU A 67 -6.86 9.38 13.32
CA GLU A 67 -8.03 9.94 12.65
C GLU A 67 -9.26 9.02 12.74
N VAL A 68 -9.09 7.70 12.77
CA VAL A 68 -10.17 6.76 13.05
C VAL A 68 -10.66 6.91 14.49
N GLU A 69 -9.76 7.02 15.47
CA GLU A 69 -10.14 7.27 16.86
C GLU A 69 -10.90 8.60 16.98
N ARG A 70 -10.37 9.67 16.40
CA ARG A 70 -10.94 11.02 16.46
C ARG A 70 -12.30 11.12 15.77
N ARG A 71 -12.46 10.56 14.56
CA ARG A 71 -13.68 10.74 13.75
C ARG A 71 -14.72 9.65 14.01
N CYS A 72 -14.29 8.41 14.30
CA CYS A 72 -15.18 7.27 14.48
C CYS A 72 -15.37 6.86 15.95
N GLY A 73 -14.49 7.32 16.85
CA GLY A 73 -14.51 6.95 18.27
C GLY A 73 -14.06 5.51 18.50
N ILE A 74 -13.18 4.97 17.64
CA ILE A 74 -12.70 3.59 17.69
C ILE A 74 -11.18 3.61 17.75
N ARG A 75 -10.60 3.10 18.83
CA ARG A 75 -9.14 3.00 18.99
C ARG A 75 -8.63 1.73 18.32
N LEU A 76 -8.10 1.87 17.11
CA LEU A 76 -7.56 0.75 16.32
C LEU A 76 -6.32 0.09 16.95
N SER A 77 -5.61 0.79 17.84
CA SER A 77 -4.46 0.26 18.58
C SER A 77 -4.85 -0.59 19.81
N ASP A 78 -6.15 -0.71 20.12
CA ASP A 78 -6.61 -1.70 21.09
C ASP A 78 -6.21 -3.10 20.62
N PRO A 79 -5.54 -3.93 21.45
CA PRO A 79 -5.00 -5.22 21.01
C PRO A 79 -6.04 -6.16 20.37
N LEU A 80 -7.27 -6.18 20.86
CA LEU A 80 -8.31 -7.06 20.33
C LEU A 80 -8.85 -6.54 18.98
N ILE A 81 -8.96 -5.22 18.84
CA ILE A 81 -9.35 -4.60 17.58
C ILE A 81 -8.24 -4.80 16.55
N TYR A 82 -7.00 -4.52 16.91
CA TYR A 82 -5.83 -4.73 16.06
C TYR A 82 -5.73 -6.18 15.58
N GLU A 83 -5.90 -7.15 16.47
CA GLU A 83 -5.88 -8.57 16.13
C GLU A 83 -7.02 -8.94 15.17
N ALA A 84 -8.22 -8.38 15.35
CA ALA A 84 -9.34 -8.64 14.43
C ALA A 84 -9.04 -8.19 12.98
N PHE A 85 -8.39 -7.03 12.80
CA PHE A 85 -7.97 -6.57 11.47
C PHE A 85 -6.79 -7.38 10.92
N THR A 86 -5.82 -7.73 11.76
CA THR A 86 -4.70 -8.60 11.38
C THR A 86 -5.19 -9.98 10.93
N TYR A 87 -6.12 -10.58 11.67
CA TYR A 87 -6.76 -11.83 11.32
C TYR A 87 -7.55 -11.71 10.01
N TYR A 88 -8.30 -10.62 9.82
CA TYR A 88 -8.99 -10.38 8.57
C TYR A 88 -8.02 -10.36 7.38
N ASP A 89 -6.92 -9.61 7.47
CA ASP A 89 -5.94 -9.51 6.39
C ASP A 89 -5.26 -10.85 6.07
N ARG A 90 -5.00 -11.68 7.09
CA ARG A 90 -4.28 -12.96 6.95
C ARG A 90 -5.15 -14.14 6.59
N GLU A 91 -6.32 -14.24 7.19
CA GLU A 91 -7.14 -15.46 7.17
C GLU A 91 -8.43 -15.30 6.37
N VAL A 92 -8.88 -14.06 6.12
CA VAL A 92 -10.16 -13.80 5.44
C VAL A 92 -9.94 -13.18 4.07
N LEU A 93 -9.07 -12.17 3.97
CA LEU A 93 -8.79 -11.45 2.74
C LEU A 93 -8.29 -12.37 1.62
N PRO A 94 -7.40 -13.36 1.84
CA PRO A 94 -6.88 -14.20 0.74
C PRO A 94 -7.96 -14.93 -0.07
N TYR A 95 -9.08 -15.27 0.57
CA TYR A 95 -10.23 -15.94 -0.06
C TYR A 95 -11.16 -15.00 -0.82
N LYS A 96 -10.86 -13.70 -0.87
CA LYS A 96 -11.67 -12.69 -1.58
C LYS A 96 -11.20 -12.41 -3.00
N ASN A 97 -10.18 -13.11 -3.50
CA ASN A 97 -9.77 -13.01 -4.89
C ASN A 97 -10.77 -13.75 -5.80
N ASP A 98 -11.89 -13.09 -6.10
CA ASP A 98 -12.93 -13.59 -7.01
C ASP A 98 -12.64 -13.16 -8.47
N ASP A 99 -13.44 -13.65 -9.42
CA ASP A 99 -13.32 -13.32 -10.86
C ASP A 99 -13.41 -11.81 -11.16
N VAL A 100 -13.94 -11.01 -10.23
CA VAL A 100 -14.07 -9.56 -10.40
C VAL A 100 -12.77 -8.85 -10.01
N ILE A 101 -12.12 -9.31 -8.92
CA ILE A 101 -10.80 -8.82 -8.50
C ILE A 101 -9.70 -9.39 -9.43
N ASN A 102 -9.77 -10.68 -9.71
CA ASN A 102 -8.91 -11.44 -10.62
C ASN A 102 -7.42 -11.11 -10.47
N ALA A 103 -6.93 -11.06 -9.23
CA ALA A 103 -5.54 -10.77 -8.94
C ALA A 103 -4.67 -11.98 -9.28
N HIS A 104 -3.63 -11.79 -10.10
CA HIS A 104 -2.66 -12.82 -10.46
C HIS A 104 -1.34 -12.19 -10.89
N ALA A 105 -0.27 -12.99 -10.93
CA ALA A 105 1.04 -12.53 -11.39
C ALA A 105 0.96 -11.88 -12.78
N MET A 106 1.56 -10.70 -12.94
CA MET A 106 1.64 -10.04 -14.24
C MET A 106 2.54 -10.87 -15.18
N PRO A 107 2.18 -11.08 -16.46
CA PRO A 107 3.07 -11.73 -17.41
C PRO A 107 4.45 -11.07 -17.46
N GLY A 108 5.49 -11.88 -17.24
CA GLY A 108 6.89 -11.44 -17.18
C GLY A 108 7.36 -10.92 -15.82
N ALA A 109 6.51 -10.85 -14.78
CA ALA A 109 6.90 -10.37 -13.45
C ALA A 109 8.06 -11.17 -12.85
N HIS A 110 7.94 -12.50 -12.80
CA HIS A 110 9.00 -13.37 -12.28
C HIS A 110 10.28 -13.28 -13.12
N ALA A 111 10.17 -13.25 -14.44
CA ALA A 111 11.32 -13.12 -15.32
C ALA A 111 12.06 -11.79 -15.11
N ALA A 112 11.32 -10.69 -14.89
CA ALA A 112 11.90 -9.40 -14.57
C ALA A 112 12.61 -9.40 -13.20
N LEU A 113 11.98 -9.99 -12.17
CA LEU A 113 12.59 -10.11 -10.85
C LEU A 113 13.84 -11.00 -10.87
N GLN A 114 13.81 -12.11 -11.62
CA GLN A 114 14.97 -12.97 -11.82
C GLN A 114 16.11 -12.21 -12.52
N ALA A 115 15.81 -11.44 -13.56
CA ALA A 115 16.83 -10.65 -14.26
C ALA A 115 17.48 -9.58 -13.36
N VAL A 116 16.72 -8.98 -12.44
CA VAL A 116 17.26 -8.06 -11.41
C VAL A 116 18.22 -8.81 -10.48
N GLN A 117 17.83 -9.99 -10.01
CA GLN A 117 18.67 -10.81 -9.13
C GLN A 117 19.95 -11.32 -9.84
N ASP A 118 19.83 -11.81 -11.07
CA ASP A 118 20.97 -12.30 -11.88
C ASP A 118 21.98 -11.19 -12.18
N ALA A 119 21.52 -9.94 -12.27
CA ALA A 119 22.36 -8.76 -12.43
C ALA A 119 23.03 -8.30 -11.12
N GLY A 120 22.76 -8.96 -9.99
CA GLY A 120 23.27 -8.57 -8.68
C GLY A 120 22.67 -7.25 -8.16
N LEU A 121 21.50 -6.85 -8.67
CA LEU A 121 20.82 -5.63 -8.27
C LEU A 121 19.92 -5.89 -7.05
N ARG A 122 19.85 -4.88 -6.18
CA ARG A 122 18.94 -4.83 -5.04
C ARG A 122 17.52 -4.54 -5.53
N CYS A 123 16.51 -5.14 -4.90
CA CYS A 123 15.11 -4.94 -5.27
C CYS A 123 14.27 -4.48 -4.08
N ALA A 124 13.34 -3.56 -4.32
CA ALA A 124 12.37 -3.12 -3.31
C ALA A 124 11.00 -2.88 -3.97
N LEU A 125 9.93 -3.13 -3.20
CA LEU A 125 8.56 -2.96 -3.64
C LEU A 125 7.96 -1.68 -3.08
N PHE A 126 7.90 -0.65 -3.92
CA PHE A 126 7.26 0.62 -3.59
C PHE A 126 5.81 0.57 -4.07
N THR A 127 4.87 0.33 -3.16
CA THR A 127 3.43 0.39 -3.41
C THR A 127 2.83 1.65 -2.79
N ASN A 128 1.60 2.03 -3.15
CA ASN A 128 0.96 3.16 -2.47
C ASN A 128 0.70 2.78 -1.01
N PRO A 129 1.30 3.46 -0.02
CA PRO A 129 1.32 2.97 1.36
C PRO A 129 0.08 3.41 2.16
N SER A 130 -1.10 3.23 1.57
CA SER A 130 -2.39 3.47 2.20
C SER A 130 -3.06 2.19 2.74
N PHE A 131 -2.38 1.06 2.61
CA PHE A 131 -2.83 -0.25 3.09
C PHE A 131 -1.92 -0.79 4.20
N PRO A 132 -2.48 -1.58 5.14
CA PRO A 132 -1.68 -2.27 6.15
C PRO A 132 -0.83 -3.36 5.50
N GLN A 133 0.19 -3.80 6.25
CA GLN A 133 1.14 -4.82 5.80
C GLN A 133 0.43 -6.09 5.33
N GLY A 134 -0.53 -6.62 6.10
CA GLY A 134 -1.26 -7.84 5.74
C GLY A 134 -2.00 -7.73 4.40
N ALA A 135 -2.62 -6.58 4.10
CA ALA A 135 -3.24 -6.33 2.80
C ALA A 135 -2.22 -6.17 1.65
N ILE A 136 -0.97 -5.78 1.91
CA ILE A 136 0.12 -5.83 0.93
C ILE A 136 0.57 -7.27 0.70
N GLU A 137 0.85 -8.01 1.78
CA GLU A 137 1.28 -9.41 1.75
C GLU A 137 0.26 -10.32 1.06
N CYS A 138 -1.04 -10.14 1.33
CA CYS A 138 -2.10 -10.87 0.65
C CYS A 138 -2.08 -10.63 -0.87
N ARG A 139 -1.89 -9.38 -1.30
CA ARG A 139 -1.81 -9.04 -2.73
C ARG A 139 -0.53 -9.57 -3.37
N MET A 140 0.59 -9.58 -2.65
CA MET A 140 1.80 -10.24 -3.09
C MET A 140 1.57 -11.74 -3.25
N GLY A 141 0.87 -12.39 -2.31
CA GLY A 141 0.48 -13.79 -2.39
C GLY A 141 -0.37 -14.10 -3.62
N TRP A 142 -1.37 -13.27 -3.94
CA TRP A 142 -2.14 -13.42 -5.19
C TRP A 142 -1.29 -13.27 -6.45
N GLY A 143 -0.18 -12.54 -6.38
CA GLY A 143 0.75 -12.36 -7.49
C GLY A 143 1.91 -13.35 -7.53
N ASP A 144 1.90 -14.38 -6.67
CA ASP A 144 3.03 -15.30 -6.46
C ASP A 144 4.35 -14.58 -6.09
N LEU A 145 4.27 -13.40 -5.47
CA LEU A 145 5.42 -12.54 -5.14
C LEU A 145 5.91 -12.71 -3.69
N ALA A 146 5.42 -13.71 -2.95
CA ALA A 146 5.77 -13.90 -1.54
C ALA A 146 7.27 -14.16 -1.32
N ASP A 147 7.88 -14.94 -2.22
CA ASP A 147 9.32 -15.27 -2.19
C ASP A 147 10.16 -14.32 -3.06
N ALA A 148 9.57 -13.22 -3.55
CA ALA A 148 10.30 -12.24 -4.35
C ALA A 148 11.43 -11.60 -3.52
N PRO A 149 12.60 -11.30 -4.11
CA PRO A 149 13.79 -10.86 -3.39
C PRO A 149 13.74 -9.37 -3.01
N PHE A 150 12.62 -8.90 -2.45
CA PHE A 150 12.48 -7.53 -1.99
C PHE A 150 13.18 -7.34 -0.64
N GLU A 151 14.16 -6.45 -0.58
CA GLU A 151 14.80 -6.02 0.67
C GLU A 151 13.89 -5.11 1.50
N LEU A 152 12.96 -4.42 0.83
CA LEU A 152 12.00 -3.52 1.45
C LEU A 152 10.66 -3.61 0.70
N VAL A 153 9.58 -3.72 1.46
CA VAL A 153 8.19 -3.60 0.97
C VAL A 153 7.53 -2.47 1.73
N THR A 154 7.06 -1.44 1.03
CA THR A 154 6.40 -0.31 1.69
C THR A 154 4.94 -0.64 2.05
N HIS A 155 4.50 -0.20 3.21
CA HIS A 155 3.13 -0.29 3.69
C HIS A 155 2.84 0.90 4.61
N MET A 156 1.60 1.05 5.08
CA MET A 156 1.25 2.23 5.89
C MET A 156 2.03 2.32 7.22
N GLY A 157 2.57 1.19 7.71
CA GLY A 157 3.27 1.13 9.01
C GLY A 157 4.74 1.55 8.98
N ASN A 158 5.38 1.60 7.80
CA ASN A 158 6.80 1.93 7.65
C ASN A 158 7.06 3.17 6.77
N THR A 159 6.02 3.99 6.54
CA THR A 159 6.08 5.17 5.67
C THR A 159 5.33 6.34 6.29
N THR A 160 5.77 7.58 6.06
CA THR A 160 5.09 8.78 6.59
C THR A 160 4.27 9.53 5.55
N ARG A 161 4.49 9.28 4.26
CA ARG A 161 3.80 9.93 3.13
C ARG A 161 3.31 8.88 2.13
N CYS A 162 2.31 9.25 1.33
CA CYS A 162 1.86 8.47 0.18
C CYS A 162 2.48 8.98 -1.12
N LYS A 163 2.53 8.11 -2.13
CA LYS A 163 2.86 8.52 -3.51
C LYS A 163 1.88 9.59 -4.00
N PRO A 164 2.28 10.53 -4.88
CA PRO A 164 3.61 10.67 -5.48
C PRO A 164 4.56 11.60 -4.71
N ASP A 165 4.33 11.91 -3.43
CA ASP A 165 5.16 12.88 -2.70
C ASP A 165 6.65 12.47 -2.68
N ALA A 166 7.55 13.38 -3.06
CA ALA A 166 8.99 13.13 -3.09
C ALA A 166 9.56 12.61 -1.75
N THR A 167 9.02 13.10 -0.63
CA THR A 167 9.43 12.72 0.73
C THR A 167 9.26 11.23 0.95
N TYR A 168 8.16 10.64 0.44
CA TYR A 168 7.92 9.19 0.52
C TYR A 168 9.07 8.40 -0.11
N TYR A 169 9.63 8.85 -1.23
CA TYR A 169 10.72 8.13 -1.88
C TYR A 169 12.04 8.32 -1.13
N LEU A 170 12.37 9.57 -0.79
CA LEU A 170 13.64 9.92 -0.15
C LEU A 170 13.83 9.24 1.22
N GLU A 171 12.77 9.15 2.03
CA GLU A 171 12.81 8.44 3.31
C GLU A 171 13.17 6.95 3.14
N GLN A 172 12.61 6.30 2.12
CA GLN A 172 12.84 4.87 1.89
C GLN A 172 14.23 4.62 1.29
N LEU A 173 14.72 5.51 0.44
CA LEU A 173 16.11 5.45 -0.03
C LEU A 173 17.10 5.63 1.12
N GLN A 174 16.82 6.54 2.06
CA GLN A 174 17.63 6.70 3.26
C GLN A 174 17.66 5.42 4.11
N VAL A 175 16.52 4.75 4.29
CA VAL A 175 16.44 3.43 4.98
C VAL A 175 17.31 2.39 4.27
N MET A 176 17.33 2.42 2.93
CA MET A 176 18.11 1.49 2.12
C MET A 176 19.60 1.88 1.95
N GLY A 177 20.00 3.07 2.43
CA GLY A 177 21.33 3.63 2.26
C GLY A 177 21.68 3.93 0.80
N LEU A 178 20.71 4.40 0.02
CA LEU A 178 20.84 4.71 -1.41
C LEU A 178 20.61 6.19 -1.69
N GLU A 179 21.31 6.71 -2.69
CA GLU A 179 21.08 8.03 -3.28
C GLU A 179 20.09 7.95 -4.45
N PRO A 180 19.31 9.00 -4.75
CA PRO A 180 18.32 8.98 -5.83
C PRO A 180 18.85 8.55 -7.21
N HIS A 181 20.08 8.95 -7.55
CA HIS A 181 20.69 8.67 -8.84
C HIS A 181 21.13 7.20 -9.00
N GLU A 182 21.17 6.43 -7.92
CA GLU A 182 21.48 4.99 -7.91
C GLU A 182 20.25 4.14 -8.19
N VAL A 183 19.06 4.76 -8.27
CA VAL A 183 17.77 4.06 -8.26
C VAL A 183 17.05 4.20 -9.59
N LEU A 184 16.63 3.05 -10.13
CA LEU A 184 15.69 2.97 -11.24
C LEU A 184 14.32 2.54 -10.72
N MET A 185 13.37 3.47 -10.70
CA MET A 185 11.97 3.21 -10.38
C MET A 185 11.24 2.68 -11.61
N VAL A 186 10.62 1.51 -11.48
CA VAL A 186 9.77 0.92 -12.53
C VAL A 186 8.31 0.96 -12.09
N GLY A 187 7.47 1.61 -12.89
CA GLY A 187 6.04 1.77 -12.62
C GLY A 187 5.20 1.72 -13.89
N ASN A 188 3.88 1.74 -13.75
CA ASN A 188 2.95 1.70 -14.87
C ASN A 188 2.28 3.07 -15.14
N ASP A 189 2.29 3.97 -14.15
CA ASP A 189 1.63 5.26 -14.26
C ASP A 189 2.58 6.41 -13.89
N PRO A 190 2.90 7.32 -14.83
CA PRO A 190 3.89 8.35 -14.59
C PRO A 190 3.49 9.38 -13.54
N LYS A 191 2.18 9.60 -13.32
CA LYS A 191 1.69 10.57 -12.34
C LYS A 191 1.59 9.95 -10.94
N ARG A 192 1.39 8.64 -10.85
CA ARG A 192 1.19 7.94 -9.57
C ARG A 192 2.46 7.28 -9.05
N ASP A 193 3.35 6.80 -9.92
CA ASP A 193 4.50 5.98 -9.52
C ASP A 193 5.83 6.72 -9.40
N PHE A 194 5.93 7.94 -9.95
CA PHE A 194 7.15 8.73 -9.90
C PHE A 194 7.03 9.89 -8.91
N PRO A 195 8.16 10.33 -8.32
CA PRO A 195 8.18 11.42 -7.36
C PRO A 195 7.70 12.74 -7.96
N SER A 196 6.94 13.49 -7.16
CA SER A 196 6.51 14.85 -7.42
C SER A 196 6.64 15.67 -6.13
N PRO A 197 7.46 16.74 -6.10
CA PRO A 197 8.35 17.18 -7.18
C PRO A 197 9.43 16.14 -7.53
N ASP A 198 10.10 16.30 -8.66
CA ASP A 198 11.24 15.44 -9.01
C ASP A 198 12.33 15.52 -7.93
N CYS A 199 12.89 14.37 -7.58
CA CYS A 199 13.94 14.22 -6.57
C CYS A 199 15.18 13.48 -7.10
N GLY A 200 15.31 13.33 -8.42
CA GLY A 200 16.48 12.75 -9.07
C GLY A 200 16.47 11.22 -9.23
N ILE A 201 15.35 10.56 -8.91
CA ILE A 201 15.17 9.13 -9.17
C ILE A 201 14.90 8.91 -10.65
N GLN A 202 15.60 7.96 -11.26
CA GLN A 202 15.38 7.60 -12.65
C GLN A 202 14.05 6.83 -12.78
N GLY A 203 13.16 7.27 -13.66
CA GLY A 203 11.86 6.62 -13.88
C GLY A 203 11.80 5.86 -15.20
N ARG A 204 11.28 4.63 -15.20
CA ARG A 204 10.96 3.87 -16.40
C ARG A 204 9.56 3.28 -16.34
N LEU A 205 8.78 3.51 -17.40
CA LEU A 205 7.46 2.89 -17.52
C LEU A 205 7.59 1.43 -17.99
N ARG A 206 6.77 0.55 -17.40
CA ARG A 206 6.58 -0.80 -17.92
C ARG A 206 6.07 -0.72 -19.36
N PRO A 207 6.69 -1.42 -20.32
CA PRO A 207 6.15 -1.51 -21.68
C PRO A 207 4.76 -2.15 -21.66
N ARG A 208 3.80 -1.57 -22.39
CA ARG A 208 2.52 -2.24 -22.65
C ARG A 208 2.80 -3.37 -23.65
N LEU A 209 2.65 -4.61 -23.21
CA LEU A 209 2.61 -5.79 -24.08
C LEU A 209 1.23 -5.89 -24.75
#